data_AF-A0A1F6SF34-F1
#
_entry.id   AF-A0A1F6SF34-F1
#
_cell.length_a   1.000
_cell.length_b   1.000
_cell.length_c   1.000
_cell.angle_alpha   90.00
_cell.angle_beta   90.00
_cell.angle_gamma   90.00
#
_symmetry.space_group_name_H-M   'P 1'
#
loop_
_entity.id
_entity.type
_entity.pdbx_description
1 polymer ?
#
loop_
_entity_poly.entity_id
_entity_poly.type
_entity_poly.pdbx_seq_one_letter_code
_entity_poly.pdbx_strand_id
1 'polypeptide(L)'
;MKEPLVIFTSWGGAQYLDWWLLVHLLGGLALGYACRVYGLSFIYAFVIVGAILVGWEVYEELANIAEPWTNTLLDIFFGLVGIWLAYEVVLFENFSMNFWLAGLLLLIWGGLNVWGWFAWQAREAKASQLQAEAEKVMTTIDH
;
A
#
# COMPACT_ATOMS: atom_id res chain seq x y z
N MET A 1 26.05 -1.21 12.56
CA MET A 1 25.45 -2.56 12.48
C MET A 1 24.52 -2.56 11.27
N LYS A 2 24.58 -3.56 10.38
CA LYS A 2 23.57 -3.66 9.30
C LYS A 2 22.27 -4.14 9.95
N GLU A 3 21.16 -3.45 9.69
CA GLU A 3 19.86 -3.93 10.14
C GLU A 3 19.60 -5.33 9.58
N PRO A 4 18.92 -6.21 10.34
CA PRO A 4 18.60 -7.54 9.87
C PRO A 4 17.69 -7.44 8.63
N LEU A 5 18.04 -8.19 7.60
CA LEU A 5 17.26 -8.31 6.36
C LEU A 5 15.90 -8.96 6.67
N VAL A 6 14.85 -8.15 6.81
CA VAL A 6 13.48 -8.64 6.95
C VAL A 6 12.86 -8.69 5.55
N ILE A 7 12.65 -9.89 5.00
CA ILE A 7 12.17 -10.04 3.63
C ILE A 7 10.65 -9.88 3.55
N PHE A 8 9.91 -10.42 4.52
CA PHE A 8 8.46 -10.41 4.54
C PHE A 8 7.89 -10.07 5.93
N THR A 9 6.89 -9.20 5.97
CA THR A 9 6.05 -8.96 7.15
C THR A 9 4.57 -8.95 6.76
N SER A 10 3.68 -8.94 7.74
CA SER A 10 2.26 -8.75 7.44
C SER A 10 1.97 -7.31 7.02
N TRP A 11 2.12 -6.34 7.90
CA TRP A 11 1.76 -4.96 7.60
C TRP A 11 2.98 -4.09 7.93
N GLY A 12 3.79 -3.66 6.96
CA GLY A 12 4.91 -2.76 7.17
C GLY A 12 6.14 -3.36 7.88
N GLY A 13 7.26 -2.65 7.76
CA GLY A 13 8.54 -3.00 8.40
C GLY A 13 9.31 -4.13 7.71
N ALA A 14 8.85 -4.60 6.54
CA ALA A 14 9.65 -5.43 5.66
C ALA A 14 10.57 -4.55 4.81
N GLN A 15 11.69 -5.10 4.37
CA GLN A 15 12.55 -4.45 3.39
C GLN A 15 12.01 -4.62 1.96
N TYR A 16 11.22 -5.67 1.69
CA TYR A 16 10.75 -5.97 0.35
C TYR A 16 9.26 -6.26 0.26
N LEU A 17 8.76 -7.22 1.03
CA LEU A 17 7.40 -7.74 0.82
C LEU A 17 6.52 -7.57 2.06
N ASP A 18 5.35 -6.99 1.89
CA ASP A 18 4.31 -7.02 2.90
C ASP A 18 2.91 -6.99 2.27
N TRP A 19 1.85 -6.92 3.08
CA TRP A 19 0.48 -6.82 2.59
C TRP A 19 0.17 -5.47 1.94
N TRP A 20 0.97 -4.42 2.14
CA TRP A 20 0.77 -3.14 1.45
C TRP A 20 0.98 -3.30 -0.05
N LEU A 21 1.93 -4.14 -0.49
CA LEU A 21 2.08 -4.46 -1.93
C LEU A 21 0.77 -4.95 -2.58
N LEU A 22 -0.01 -5.76 -1.86
CA LEU A 22 -1.31 -6.21 -2.35
C LEU A 22 -2.31 -5.06 -2.41
N VAL A 23 -2.28 -4.15 -1.42
CA VAL A 23 -3.08 -2.93 -1.41
C VAL A 23 -2.73 -2.04 -2.60
N HIS A 24 -1.44 -1.83 -2.90
CA HIS A 24 -0.99 -1.03 -4.05
C HIS A 24 -1.37 -1.68 -5.38
N LEU A 25 -1.16 -2.99 -5.51
CA LEU A 25 -1.58 -3.75 -6.70
C LEU A 25 -3.09 -3.61 -6.96
N LEU A 26 -3.91 -3.82 -5.93
CA LEU A 26 -5.37 -3.72 -6.04
C LEU A 26 -5.84 -2.28 -6.23
N GLY A 27 -5.15 -1.30 -5.66
CA GLY A 27 -5.42 0.12 -5.84
C GLY A 27 -5.15 0.55 -7.28
N GLY A 28 -3.97 0.17 -7.82
CA GLY A 28 -3.62 0.38 -9.22
C GLY A 28 -4.60 -0.29 -10.18
N LEU A 29 -5.01 -1.53 -9.88
CA LEU A 29 -6.03 -2.25 -10.63
C LEU A 29 -7.38 -1.52 -10.59
N ALA A 30 -7.88 -1.15 -9.41
CA ALA A 30 -9.17 -0.50 -9.25
C ALA A 30 -9.22 0.88 -9.93
N LEU A 31 -8.19 1.70 -9.72
CA LEU A 31 -8.09 3.04 -10.32
C LEU A 31 -7.87 2.96 -11.84
N GLY A 32 -6.98 2.08 -12.30
CA GLY A 32 -6.78 1.82 -13.73
C GLY A 32 -8.07 1.35 -14.40
N TYR A 33 -8.83 0.51 -13.73
CA TYR A 33 -10.10 0.00 -14.23
C TYR A 33 -11.17 1.10 -14.28
N ALA A 34 -11.23 1.96 -13.26
CA ALA A 34 -12.08 3.15 -13.30
C ALA A 34 -11.72 4.04 -14.50
N CYS A 35 -10.44 4.36 -14.71
CA CYS A 35 -9.99 5.12 -15.88
C CYS A 35 -10.43 4.46 -17.20
N ARG A 36 -10.28 3.13 -17.30
CA ARG A 36 -10.68 2.36 -18.49
C ARG A 36 -12.18 2.46 -18.76
N VAL A 37 -13.03 2.35 -17.72
CA VAL A 37 -14.50 2.46 -17.79
C VAL A 37 -14.93 3.85 -18.25
N TYR A 38 -14.25 4.91 -17.80
CA TYR A 38 -14.48 6.28 -18.26
C TYR A 38 -13.87 6.60 -19.64
N GLY A 39 -13.27 5.60 -20.31
CA GLY A 39 -12.75 5.75 -21.67
C GLY A 39 -11.40 6.43 -21.77
N LEU A 40 -10.65 6.56 -20.67
CA LEU A 40 -9.29 7.08 -20.72
C LEU A 40 -8.36 6.07 -21.42
N SER A 41 -7.43 6.58 -22.23
CA SER A 41 -6.38 5.73 -22.81
C SER A 41 -5.43 5.22 -21.73
N PHE A 42 -4.74 4.11 -22.02
CA PHE A 42 -3.75 3.53 -21.11
C PHE A 42 -2.70 4.55 -20.67
N ILE A 43 -2.20 5.39 -21.58
CA ILE A 43 -1.17 6.40 -21.28
C ILE A 43 -1.71 7.41 -20.26
N TYR A 44 -2.94 7.92 -20.43
CA TYR A 44 -3.52 8.86 -19.48
C TYR A 44 -3.74 8.22 -18.11
N ALA A 45 -4.24 6.98 -18.06
CA ALA A 45 -4.41 6.27 -16.80
C ALA A 45 -3.07 6.00 -16.10
N PHE A 46 -2.05 5.59 -16.85
CA PHE A 46 -0.71 5.34 -16.32
C PHE A 46 -0.11 6.61 -15.71
N VAL A 47 -0.24 7.76 -16.37
CA VAL A 47 0.25 9.04 -15.83
C VAL A 47 -0.54 9.48 -14.61
N ILE A 48 -1.88 9.45 -14.65
CA ILE A 48 -2.73 9.92 -13.55
C ILE A 48 -2.58 9.03 -12.33
N VAL A 49 -2.78 7.72 -12.50
CA VAL A 49 -2.72 6.77 -11.39
C VAL A 49 -1.29 6.59 -10.91
N GLY A 50 -0.29 6.62 -11.81
CA GLY A 50 1.11 6.64 -11.43
C GLY A 50 1.48 7.85 -10.57
N ALA A 51 0.97 9.04 -10.91
CA ALA A 51 1.16 10.24 -10.09
C ALA A 51 0.48 10.13 -8.72
N ILE A 52 -0.69 9.47 -8.64
CA ILE A 52 -1.37 9.20 -7.37
C ILE A 52 -0.55 8.23 -6.51
N LEU A 53 -0.02 7.15 -7.09
CA LEU A 53 0.81 6.18 -6.37
C LEU A 53 2.08 6.84 -5.81
N VAL A 54 2.81 7.58 -6.64
CA VAL A 54 4.00 8.31 -6.19
C VAL A 54 3.63 9.36 -5.14
N GLY A 55 2.51 10.07 -5.33
CA GLY A 55 2.02 11.04 -4.36
C GLY A 55 1.68 10.43 -3.00
N TRP A 56 1.17 9.18 -2.99
CA TRP A 56 0.89 8.44 -1.77
C TRP A 56 2.16 8.09 -1.00
N GLU A 57 3.17 7.53 -1.67
CA GLU A 57 4.47 7.23 -1.05
C GLU A 57 5.14 8.49 -0.48
N VAL A 58 5.08 9.60 -1.22
CA VAL A 58 5.60 10.90 -0.74
C VAL A 58 4.83 11.37 0.49
N TYR A 59 3.52 11.16 0.53
CA TYR A 59 2.72 11.48 1.71
C TYR A 59 3.11 10.62 2.92
N GLU A 60 3.37 9.32 2.73
CA GLU A 60 3.79 8.41 3.82
C GLU A 60 5.12 8.82 4.42
N GLU A 61 6.10 9.19 3.59
CA GLU A 61 7.38 9.74 4.03
C GLU A 61 7.17 11.03 4.87
N LEU A 62 6.30 11.94 4.40
CA LEU A 62 5.97 13.17 5.12
C LEU A 62 5.22 12.91 6.44
N ALA A 63 4.45 11.81 6.49
CA ALA A 63 3.72 11.37 7.68
C ALA A 63 4.58 10.56 8.67
N ASN A 64 5.88 10.37 8.38
CA ASN A 64 6.79 9.50 9.12
C ASN A 64 6.29 8.05 9.25
N ILE A 65 5.56 7.57 8.24
CA ILE A 65 5.26 6.14 8.07
C ILE A 65 6.53 5.55 7.44
N ALA A 66 7.54 5.31 8.27
CA ALA A 66 8.88 4.97 7.81
C ALA A 66 8.89 3.56 7.19
N GLU A 67 9.03 3.51 5.86
CA GLU A 67 9.25 2.27 5.12
C GLU A 67 10.60 2.29 4.41
N PRO A 68 11.28 1.13 4.26
CA PRO A 68 12.50 1.05 3.48
C PRO A 68 12.24 1.48 2.04
N TRP A 69 13.14 2.28 1.46
CA TRP A 69 13.02 2.75 0.06
C TRP A 69 12.79 1.63 -0.97
N THR A 70 13.26 0.40 -0.66
CA THR A 70 13.00 -0.79 -1.48
C THR A 70 11.54 -1.24 -1.44
N ASN A 71 10.84 -1.09 -0.30
CA ASN A 71 9.39 -1.32 -0.17
C ASN A 71 8.64 -0.32 -1.05
N THR A 72 8.89 0.98 -0.84
CA THR A 72 8.30 2.11 -1.59
C THR A 72 8.38 1.91 -3.11
N LEU A 73 9.54 1.47 -3.62
CA LEU A 73 9.68 1.20 -5.06
C LEU A 73 8.86 0.00 -5.53
N LEU A 74 8.74 -1.04 -4.69
CA LEU A 74 7.90 -2.19 -4.98
C LEU A 74 6.42 -1.82 -4.92
N ASP A 75 5.98 -1.00 -3.96
CA ASP A 75 4.60 -0.50 -3.87
C ASP A 75 4.19 0.26 -5.13
N ILE A 76 5.03 1.20 -5.58
CA ILE A 76 4.83 1.89 -6.86
C ILE A 76 4.80 0.86 -8.01
N PHE A 77 5.79 -0.04 -8.09
CA PHE A 77 5.89 -1.01 -9.17
C PHE A 77 4.64 -1.91 -9.27
N PHE A 78 4.19 -2.47 -8.15
CA PHE A 78 3.01 -3.34 -8.10
C PHE A 78 1.73 -2.55 -8.37
N GLY A 79 1.64 -1.29 -7.93
CA GLY A 79 0.57 -0.39 -8.34
C GLY A 79 0.53 -0.18 -9.86
N LEU A 80 1.67 0.04 -10.51
CA LEU A 80 1.76 0.18 -11.97
C LEU A 80 1.40 -1.12 -12.70
N VAL A 81 1.81 -2.28 -12.17
CA VAL A 81 1.36 -3.59 -12.67
C VAL A 81 -0.16 -3.73 -12.57
N GLY A 82 -0.77 -3.24 -11.48
CA GLY A 82 -2.21 -3.17 -11.32
C GLY A 82 -2.90 -2.39 -12.44
N ILE A 83 -2.39 -1.21 -12.78
CA ILE A 83 -2.91 -0.39 -13.90
C ILE A 83 -2.82 -1.17 -15.22
N TRP A 84 -1.68 -1.80 -15.49
CA TRP A 84 -1.49 -2.59 -16.70
C TRP A 84 -2.49 -3.74 -16.80
N LEU A 85 -2.68 -4.50 -15.72
CA LEU A 85 -3.70 -5.56 -15.65
C LEU A 85 -5.12 -5.01 -15.90
N ALA A 86 -5.43 -3.81 -15.42
CA ALA A 86 -6.73 -3.20 -15.65
C ALA A 86 -7.05 -2.93 -17.13
N TYR A 87 -6.02 -2.73 -17.95
CA TYR A 87 -6.15 -2.42 -19.38
C TYR A 87 -6.05 -3.63 -20.29
N GLU A 88 -5.27 -4.64 -19.91
CA GLU A 88 -5.17 -5.90 -20.67
C GLU A 88 -6.36 -6.82 -20.43
N VAL A 89 -6.90 -6.83 -19.21
CA VAL A 89 -7.97 -7.75 -18.84
C VAL A 89 -9.32 -7.10 -19.11
N VAL A 90 -9.81 -7.22 -20.36
CA VAL A 90 -11.23 -6.96 -20.66
C VAL A 90 -12.05 -8.13 -20.12
N LEU A 91 -12.50 -8.00 -18.87
CA LEU A 91 -13.22 -9.10 -18.22
C LEU A 91 -14.61 -9.31 -18.81
N PHE A 92 -15.31 -8.23 -19.20
CA PHE A 92 -16.65 -8.33 -19.78
C PHE A 92 -16.92 -7.24 -20.82
N GLU A 93 -17.67 -7.57 -21.88
CA GLU A 93 -18.18 -6.59 -22.85
C GLU A 93 -19.34 -5.75 -22.28
N ASN A 94 -19.95 -6.22 -21.18
CA ASN A 94 -21.11 -5.60 -20.55
C ASN A 94 -20.70 -4.55 -19.49
N PHE A 95 -21.09 -3.29 -19.71
CA PHE A 95 -20.82 -2.18 -18.78
C PHE A 95 -21.30 -2.45 -17.35
N SER A 96 -22.48 -3.05 -17.16
CA SER A 96 -23.04 -3.34 -15.84
C SER A 96 -22.16 -4.33 -15.05
N MET A 97 -21.69 -5.39 -15.71
CA MET A 97 -20.76 -6.36 -15.08
C MET A 97 -19.44 -5.69 -14.71
N ASN A 98 -18.93 -4.83 -15.59
CA ASN A 98 -17.72 -4.06 -15.32
C ASN A 98 -17.91 -3.11 -14.12
N PHE A 99 -19.04 -2.42 -14.03
CA PHE A 99 -19.36 -1.54 -12.89
C PHE A 99 -19.37 -2.30 -11.56
N TRP A 100 -20.04 -3.47 -11.50
CA TRP A 100 -20.08 -4.29 -10.29
C TRP A 100 -18.72 -4.83 -9.89
N LEU A 101 -17.91 -5.24 -10.86
CA LEU A 101 -16.54 -5.68 -10.60
C LEU A 101 -15.68 -4.54 -10.04
N ALA A 102 -15.76 -3.35 -10.62
CA ALA A 102 -15.07 -2.16 -10.11
C ALA A 102 -15.46 -1.88 -8.65
N GLY A 103 -16.76 -1.95 -8.36
CA GLY A 103 -17.28 -1.80 -7.00
C GLY A 103 -16.76 -2.87 -6.03
N LEU A 104 -16.69 -4.13 -6.45
CA LEU A 104 -16.14 -5.22 -5.64
C LEU A 104 -14.64 -5.04 -5.38
N LEU A 105 -13.87 -4.66 -6.40
CA LEU A 105 -12.44 -4.37 -6.25
C LEU A 105 -12.19 -3.21 -5.28
N LEU A 106 -12.97 -2.13 -5.40
CA LEU A 106 -12.91 -1.00 -4.48
C LEU A 106 -13.29 -1.40 -3.04
N LEU A 107 -14.29 -2.28 -2.88
CA LEU A 107 -14.68 -2.78 -1.56
C LEU A 107 -13.56 -3.59 -0.91
N ILE A 108 -12.95 -4.52 -1.65
CA ILE A 108 -11.84 -5.35 -1.17
C ILE A 108 -10.63 -4.46 -0.84
N TRP A 109 -10.25 -3.58 -1.76
CA TRP A 109 -9.15 -2.64 -1.58
C TRP A 109 -9.37 -1.73 -0.36
N GLY A 110 -10.57 -1.15 -0.21
CA GLY A 110 -10.92 -0.32 0.94
C GLY A 110 -10.89 -1.12 2.26
N GLY A 111 -11.38 -2.36 2.24
CA GLY A 111 -11.32 -3.26 3.39
C GLY A 111 -9.88 -3.57 3.83
N LEU A 112 -8.98 -3.81 2.88
CA LEU A 112 -7.55 -4.03 3.16
C LEU A 112 -6.87 -2.77 3.70
N ASN A 113 -7.20 -1.59 3.18
CA ASN A 113 -6.69 -0.31 3.73
C ASN A 113 -7.11 -0.12 5.18
N VAL A 114 -8.39 -0.35 5.50
CA VAL A 114 -8.90 -0.24 6.87
C VAL A 114 -8.20 -1.24 7.79
N TRP A 115 -8.01 -2.49 7.33
CA TRP A 115 -7.30 -3.49 8.11
C TRP A 115 -5.82 -3.13 8.32
N GLY A 116 -5.12 -2.69 7.28
CA GLY A 116 -3.74 -2.24 7.35
C GLY A 116 -3.56 -1.05 8.28
N TRP A 117 -4.48 -0.08 8.25
CA TRP A 117 -4.51 1.05 9.16
C TRP A 117 -4.63 0.63 10.63
N PHE A 118 -5.55 -0.28 10.96
CA PHE A 118 -5.67 -0.80 12.32
C PHE A 118 -4.43 -1.60 12.74
N ALA A 119 -3.85 -2.38 11.82
CA ALA A 119 -2.63 -3.12 12.08
C ALA A 119 -1.45 -2.16 12.36
N TRP A 120 -1.35 -1.06 11.62
CA TRP A 120 -0.33 -0.01 11.84
C TRP A 120 -0.48 0.63 13.23
N GLN A 121 -1.67 1.10 13.58
CA GLN A 121 -1.93 1.67 14.92
C GLN A 121 -1.56 0.71 16.05
N ALA A 122 -1.88 -0.58 15.91
CA ALA A 122 -1.55 -1.58 16.91
C ALA A 122 -0.03 -1.78 17.07
N ARG A 123 0.75 -1.68 15.99
CA ARG A 123 2.22 -1.75 16.03
C ARG A 123 2.81 -0.53 16.72
N GLU A 124 2.36 0.67 16.36
CA GLU A 124 2.83 1.93 16.94
C GLU A 124 2.55 2.00 18.45
N ALA A 125 1.36 1.57 18.87
CA ALA A 125 1.01 1.49 20.29
C ALA A 125 1.93 0.54 21.05
N LYS A 126 2.24 -0.62 20.48
CA LYS A 126 3.15 -1.61 21.08
C LYS A 126 4.60 -1.09 21.13
N ALA A 127 5.08 -0.45 20.05
CA ALA A 127 6.42 0.13 20.00
C ALA A 127 6.60 1.22 21.07
N SER A 128 5.60 2.10 21.22
CA SER A 128 5.58 3.15 22.25
C SER A 128 5.63 2.57 23.67
N GLN A 129 4.90 1.48 23.93
CA GLN A 129 4.93 0.79 25.23
C GLN A 129 6.32 0.22 25.54
N LEU A 130 6.94 -0.45 24.57
CA LEU A 130 8.28 -1.04 24.72
C LEU A 130 9.36 0.04 24.95
N GLN A 131 9.26 1.18 24.28
CA GLN A 131 10.17 2.31 24.50
C GLN A 131 10.04 2.86 25.93
N ALA A 132 8.82 3.04 26.42
CA ALA A 132 8.57 3.51 27.78
C ALA A 132 9.06 2.51 28.85
N GLU A 133 8.95 1.20 28.60
CA GLU A 133 9.51 0.17 29.48
C GLU A 133 11.04 0.18 29.49
N ALA A 134 11.67 0.30 28.32
CA ALA A 134 13.12 0.36 28.19
C ALA A 134 13.71 1.59 28.91
N GLU A 135 13.07 2.76 28.80
CA GLU A 135 13.47 3.98 29.49
C GLU A 135 13.42 3.81 31.01
N LYS A 136 12.35 3.21 31.55
CA LYS A 136 12.23 2.91 32.98
C LYS A 136 13.35 1.99 33.47
N VAL A 137 13.66 0.94 32.71
CA VAL A 137 14.75 0.00 33.06
C VAL A 137 16.09 0.72 33.09
N MET A 138 16.39 1.56 32.08
CA MET A 138 17.64 2.34 32.06
C MET A 138 17.74 3.27 33.28
N THR A 139 16.69 4.01 33.60
CA THR A 139 16.69 4.90 34.79
C THR A 139 16.84 4.15 36.12
N THR A 140 16.46 2.87 36.17
CA THR A 140 16.60 2.04 37.38
C THR A 140 18.01 1.48 37.52
N ILE A 141 18.74 1.29 36.42
CA ILE A 141 20.13 0.78 36.42
C ILE A 141 21.14 1.90 36.77
N ASP A 142 20.81 3.16 36.44
CA ASP A 142 21.66 4.32 36.70
C ASP A 142 21.55 4.87 38.15
N HIS A 143 20.75 4.24 39.01
CA HIS A 143 20.56 4.57 40.43
C HIS A 143 20.99 3.44 41.36
#